data_AF-A0A8K0XBK9-F1
#
_entry.id   AF-A0A8K0XBK9-F1
#
_cell.length_a   1.000
_cell.length_b   1.000
_cell.length_c   1.000
_cell.angle_alpha   90.00
_cell.angle_beta   90.00
_cell.angle_gamma   90.00
#
_symmetry.space_group_name_H-M   'P 1'
#
loop_
_entity.id
_entity.type
_entity.pdbx_description
1 polymer ?
#
loop_
_entity_poly.entity_id
_entity_poly.type
_entity_poly.pdbx_seq_one_letter_code
_entity_poly.pdbx_strand_id
1 'polypeptide(L)' 'KHMEEKEEQVNGPMIKEKRCRFENLFNVSKDERLSGDGWLAPFCQAFKIHK' A
#
# COMPACT_ATOMS: atom_id res chain seq x y z
N LYS A 1 -16.10 -3.43 -11.82
CA LYS A 1 -14.79 -3.33 -11.15
C LYS A 1 -14.69 -1.95 -10.52
N HIS A 2 -15.33 -1.74 -9.38
CA HIS A 2 -15.25 -0.51 -8.61
C HIS A 2 -14.33 -0.82 -7.42
N MET A 3 -13.18 -0.16 -7.34
CA MET A 3 -12.59 0.07 -6.04
C MET A 3 -13.34 1.29 -5.51
N GLU A 4 -13.98 1.11 -4.36
CA GLU A 4 -14.97 2.01 -3.78
C GLU A 4 -14.61 3.49 -3.93
N GLU A 5 -15.60 4.25 -4.37
CA GLU A 5 -15.73 5.69 -4.20
C GLU A 5 -15.88 5.98 -2.70
N LYS A 6 -14.81 5.76 -1.93
CA LYS A 6 -14.68 6.32 -0.59
C LYS A 6 -13.96 7.64 -0.74
N GLU A 7 -14.64 8.73 -0.39
CA GLU A 7 -14.08 10.09 -0.31
C GLU A 7 -12.95 10.23 0.73
N GLU A 8 -12.48 9.13 1.30
CA GLU A 8 -11.37 9.08 2.22
C GLU A 8 -10.06 9.19 1.44
N GLN A 9 -9.34 10.29 1.66
CA GLN A 9 -8.05 10.53 1.01
C GLN A 9 -7.06 9.44 1.38
N VAL A 10 -6.68 8.64 0.39
CA VAL A 10 -5.67 7.58 0.56
C VAL A 10 -4.37 8.22 1.05
N ASN A 11 -3.82 7.70 2.15
CA ASN A 11 -2.57 8.18 2.75
C ASN A 11 -1.54 7.05 2.92
N GLY A 12 -0.31 7.42 3.29
CA GLY A 12 0.80 6.47 3.49
C GLY A 12 0.47 5.31 4.43
N PRO A 13 -0.08 5.57 5.64
CA PRO A 13 -0.51 4.52 6.56
C PRO A 13 -1.52 3.51 5.97
N MET A 14 -2.53 4.00 5.23
CA MET A 14 -3.52 3.13 4.58
C MET A 14 -2.87 2.21 3.54
N ILE A 15 -1.92 2.73 2.77
CA ILE A 15 -1.18 1.96 1.78
C ILE A 15 -0.34 0.86 2.44
N LYS A 16 0.30 1.17 3.56
CA LYS A 16 1.06 0.19 4.35
C LYS A 16 0.15 -0.95 4.84
N GLU A 17 -1.01 -0.62 5.39
CA GLU A 17 -1.95 -1.62 5.89
C GLU A 17 -2.51 -2.48 4.73
N LYS A 18 -2.91 -1.85 3.63
CA LYS A 18 -3.45 -2.55 2.45
C LYS A 18 -2.43 -3.52 1.87
N ARG A 19 -1.16 -3.12 1.81
CA ARG A 19 -0.07 -4.00 1.40
C ARG A 19 0.07 -5.20 2.35
N CYS A 20 0.09 -4.98 3.66
CA CYS A 20 0.20 -6.06 4.64
C CYS A 20 -0.94 -7.08 4.49
N ARG A 21 -2.19 -6.59 4.34
CA ARG A 21 -3.35 -7.46 4.06
C ARG A 21 -3.18 -8.22 2.76
N PHE A 22 -2.72 -7.57 1.69
CA PHE A 22 -2.47 -8.21 0.40
C PHE A 22 -1.42 -9.32 0.50
N GLU A 23 -0.25 -9.03 1.08
CA GLU A 23 0.83 -10.03 1.22
C GLU A 23 0.42 -11.24 2.06
N ASN A 24 -0.40 -11.03 3.09
CA ASN A 24 -0.95 -12.13 3.88
C ASN A 24 -2.02 -12.92 3.12
N LEU A 25 -2.94 -12.24 2.42
CA LEU A 25 -4.01 -12.90 1.65
C LEU A 25 -3.47 -13.75 0.50
N PHE A 26 -2.40 -13.29 -0.15
CA PHE A 26 -1.77 -13.99 -1.26
C PHE A 26 -0.60 -14.88 -0.85
N ASN A 27 -0.38 -15.07 0.46
CA ASN A 27 0.72 -15.88 1.01
C ASN A 27 2.10 -15.53 0.40
N VAL A 28 2.36 -14.23 0.17
CA VAL A 28 3.63 -13.77 -0.41
C VAL A 28 4.77 -14.20 0.51
N SER A 29 5.76 -14.88 -0.07
CA SER A 29 6.94 -15.39 0.63
C SER A 29 7.69 -14.25 1.30
N LYS A 30 8.27 -14.46 2.48
CA LYS A 30 8.95 -13.38 3.22
C LYS A 30 10.07 -12.73 2.40
N ASP A 31 10.78 -13.50 1.60
CA ASP A 31 11.85 -13.05 0.70
C ASP A 31 11.35 -12.16 -0.44
N GLU A 32 10.06 -12.24 -0.79
CA GLU A 32 9.42 -11.44 -1.84
C GLU A 32 8.68 -10.21 -1.29
N ARG A 33 8.49 -10.14 0.03
CA ARG A 33 7.82 -8.99 0.67
C ARG A 33 8.73 -7.78 0.63
N LEU A 34 8.15 -6.62 0.33
CA LEU A 34 8.88 -5.34 0.39
C LEU A 34 9.35 -5.08 1.84
N SER A 35 10.62 -5.22 2.16
CA SER A 35 11.09 -4.98 3.52
C SER A 35 11.16 -3.48 3.83
N GLY A 36 10.68 -3.10 5.02
CA GLY A 36 10.69 -1.72 5.50
C GLY A 36 9.69 -0.78 4.82
N ASP A 37 9.81 0.51 5.15
CA ASP A 37 8.91 1.58 4.70
C ASP A 37 9.53 2.49 3.63
N GLY A 38 10.76 2.21 3.19
CA GLY A 38 11.49 3.05 2.22
C GLY A 38 10.79 3.18 0.86
N TRP A 39 9.93 2.22 0.50
CA TRP A 39 9.13 2.22 -0.73
C TRP A 39 7.88 3.12 -0.64
N LEU A 40 7.37 3.42 0.56
CA LEU A 40 6.14 4.20 0.73
C LEU A 40 6.29 5.62 0.19
N ALA A 41 7.44 6.25 0.44
CA ALA A 41 7.71 7.60 -0.03
C ALA A 41 7.69 7.73 -1.58
N PRO A 42 8.49 6.95 -2.33
CA PRO A 42 8.46 7.00 -3.79
C PRO A 42 7.13 6.50 -4.36
N PHE A 43 6.47 5.53 -3.71
CA PHE A 43 5.14 5.06 -4.11
C PHE A 43 4.09 6.18 -4.01
N CYS A 44 4.01 6.85 -2.84
CA CYS A 44 3.07 7.95 -2.67
C CYS A 44 3.33 9.08 -3.67
N GLN A 45 4.59 9.40 -3.94
CA GLN A 45 4.97 10.41 -4.94
C GLN A 45 4.55 10.00 -6.36
N ALA A 46 4.83 8.75 -6.77
CA ALA A 46 4.51 8.26 -8.11
C ALA A 46 3.00 8.28 -8.40
N PHE A 47 2.19 8.01 -7.37
CA PHE A 47 0.73 7.95 -7.50
C PHE A 47 0.00 9.20 -7.01
N LYS A 48 0.73 10.29 -6.70
CA LYS A 48 0.17 11.56 -6.16
C LYS A 48 -0.72 11.34 -4.93
N ILE A 49 -0.35 10.37 -4.10
CA ILE A 49 -1.00 10.06 -2.84
C ILE A 49 -0.43 11.01 -1.79
N HIS A 50 -1.31 11.67 -1.03
CA HIS A 50 -0.87 12.54 0.06
C HIS A 50 -0.24 11.70 1.17
N LYS A 51 0.91 12.15 1.69
CA LYS A 51 1.57 11.48 2.81
C LYS A 51 0.85 11.76 4.12
#